data_AF-A0A661TU34-F1
#
_entry.id   AF-A0A661TU34-F1
#
_cell.length_a   1.000
_cell.length_b   1.000
_cell.length_c   1.000
_cell.angle_alpha   90.00
_cell.angle_beta   90.00
_cell.angle_gamma   90.00
#
_symmetry.space_group_name_H-M   'P 1'
#
loop_
_entity.id
_entity.type
_entity.pdbx_description
1 polymer ?
#
loop_
_entity_poly.entity_id
_entity_poly.type
_entity_poly.pdbx_seq_one_letter_code
_entity_poly.pdbx_strand_id
1 'polypeptide(L)'
;MQDIVIPIVKTSEEAEKEWNDLPVEFLWIDGNHSHNMVKLDFDLWFPHLIEGGIIAFHDTFFHPMEGPRKVVIENIYKSRNFINIGLVGSITFAKKVSNNSLKDRLRNYCALLLRYIYELSFKFTHGLKRYLPKSMKRLGRKILRKKF
;
A
#
# COMPACT_ATOMS: atom_id res chain seq x y z
N MET A 1 -20.92 -15.13 -14.90
CA MET A 1 -19.89 -14.16 -14.42
C MET A 1 -20.49 -13.11 -13.49
N GLN A 2 -21.75 -12.68 -13.69
CA GLN A 2 -22.40 -11.75 -12.75
C GLN A 2 -22.67 -12.39 -11.37
N ASP A 3 -22.68 -13.73 -11.27
CA ASP A 3 -22.93 -14.45 -10.01
C ASP A 3 -21.68 -14.59 -9.09
N ILE A 4 -20.51 -14.07 -9.50
CA ILE A 4 -19.28 -14.11 -8.67
C ILE A 4 -18.81 -12.72 -8.23
N VAL A 5 -19.45 -11.64 -8.72
CA VAL A 5 -19.12 -10.25 -8.35
C VAL A 5 -20.39 -9.58 -7.83
N ILE A 6 -20.38 -9.23 -6.55
CA ILE A 6 -21.51 -8.58 -5.88
C ILE A 6 -21.13 -7.12 -5.59
N PRO A 7 -21.68 -6.13 -6.32
CA PRO A 7 -21.44 -4.73 -6.01
C PRO A 7 -22.23 -4.29 -4.77
N ILE A 8 -21.57 -3.64 -3.82
CA ILE A 8 -22.19 -3.05 -2.63
C ILE A 8 -22.08 -1.54 -2.75
N VAL A 9 -23.22 -0.85 -2.91
CA VAL A 9 -23.29 0.61 -3.03
C VAL A 9 -23.68 1.21 -1.68
N LYS A 10 -22.70 1.38 -0.79
CA LYS A 10 -22.86 1.87 0.58
C LYS A 10 -21.60 2.59 1.04
N THR A 11 -21.69 3.31 2.15
CA THR A 11 -20.48 3.70 2.88
C THR A 11 -19.79 2.47 3.48
N SER A 12 -18.50 2.58 3.79
CA SER A 12 -17.71 1.49 4.39
C SER A 12 -18.33 0.98 5.69
N GLU A 13 -18.81 1.89 6.54
CA GLU A 13 -19.49 1.58 7.80
C GLU A 13 -20.83 0.87 7.62
N GLU A 14 -21.65 1.30 6.66
CA GLU A 14 -22.93 0.64 6.37
C GLU A 14 -22.73 -0.74 5.75
N ALA A 15 -21.73 -0.89 4.88
CA ALA A 15 -21.38 -2.17 4.29
C ALA A 15 -20.85 -3.16 5.33
N GLU A 16 -19.97 -2.73 6.23
CA GLU A 16 -19.40 -3.58 7.28
C GLU A 16 -20.47 -4.07 8.26
N LYS A 17 -21.39 -3.19 8.70
CA LYS A 17 -22.51 -3.56 9.59
C LYS A 17 -23.39 -4.68 9.03
N GLU A 18 -23.50 -4.77 7.71
CA GLU A 18 -24.32 -5.77 7.02
C GLU A 18 -23.50 -6.93 6.44
N TRP A 19 -22.19 -6.97 6.70
CA TRP A 19 -21.29 -7.97 6.14
C TRP A 19 -21.52 -9.38 6.71
N ASN A 20 -22.14 -9.48 7.90
CA ASN A 20 -22.44 -10.74 8.60
C ASN A 20 -21.20 -11.62 8.87
N ASP A 21 -20.07 -11.00 9.22
CA ASP A 21 -18.81 -11.68 9.58
C ASP A 21 -18.31 -12.69 8.52
N LEU A 22 -18.60 -12.44 7.24
CA LEU A 22 -18.12 -13.32 6.16
C LEU A 22 -16.58 -13.25 6.05
N PRO A 23 -15.90 -14.41 5.96
CA PRO A 23 -14.45 -14.44 5.90
C PRO A 23 -13.91 -13.81 4.62
N VAL A 24 -12.92 -12.93 4.76
CA VAL A 24 -12.22 -12.28 3.66
C VAL A 24 -10.83 -12.88 3.51
N GLU A 25 -10.50 -13.43 2.33
CA GLU A 25 -9.16 -13.95 2.02
C GLU A 25 -8.22 -12.87 1.48
N PHE A 26 -8.78 -11.87 0.82
CA PHE A 26 -8.07 -10.76 0.20
C PHE A 26 -8.81 -9.45 0.45
N LEU A 27 -8.16 -8.52 1.15
CA LEU A 27 -8.69 -7.20 1.47
C LEU A 27 -7.91 -6.12 0.70
N TRP A 28 -8.59 -5.36 -0.16
CA TRP A 28 -8.02 -4.27 -0.95
C TRP A 28 -8.57 -2.92 -0.50
N ILE A 29 -7.73 -2.05 0.07
CA ILE A 29 -8.11 -0.72 0.53
C ILE A 29 -7.60 0.34 -0.48
N ASP A 30 -8.55 0.95 -1.20
CA ASP A 30 -8.33 1.96 -2.24
C ASP A 30 -9.52 2.93 -2.32
N GLY A 31 -9.98 3.37 -1.16
CA GLY A 31 -11.06 4.34 -1.01
C GLY A 31 -10.54 5.77 -0.98
N ASN A 32 -10.86 6.49 0.10
CA ASN A 32 -10.43 7.87 0.29
C ASN A 32 -9.00 7.94 0.83
N HIS A 33 -8.18 8.90 0.37
CA HIS A 33 -6.77 9.01 0.76
C HIS A 33 -6.51 9.88 2.01
N SER A 34 -7.53 10.34 2.71
CA SER A 34 -7.37 10.99 4.01
C SER A 34 -7.05 9.96 5.09
N HIS A 35 -6.13 10.29 5.99
CA HIS A 35 -5.65 9.34 7.00
C HIS A 35 -6.78 8.73 7.84
N ASN A 36 -7.73 9.55 8.30
CA ASN A 36 -8.87 9.11 9.09
C ASN A 36 -9.79 8.15 8.34
N MET A 37 -10.00 8.34 7.03
CA MET A 37 -10.88 7.48 6.24
C MET A 37 -10.20 6.14 5.91
N VAL A 38 -8.92 6.16 5.50
CA VAL A 38 -8.16 4.90 5.31
C VAL A 38 -8.08 4.10 6.61
N LYS A 39 -7.88 4.80 7.75
CA LYS A 39 -7.80 4.15 9.05
C LYS A 39 -9.14 3.53 9.45
N LEU A 40 -10.24 4.23 9.19
CA LEU A 40 -11.59 3.72 9.37
C LEU A 40 -11.81 2.45 8.55
N ASP A 41 -11.49 2.47 7.24
CA ASP A 41 -11.58 1.28 6.38
C ASP A 41 -10.73 0.13 6.92
N PHE A 42 -9.50 0.40 7.36
CA PHE A 42 -8.67 -0.63 7.97
C PHE A 42 -9.32 -1.24 9.23
N ASP A 43 -9.81 -0.40 10.15
CA ASP A 43 -10.36 -0.86 11.42
C ASP A 43 -11.66 -1.67 11.25
N LEU A 44 -12.50 -1.26 10.30
CA LEU A 44 -13.75 -1.94 9.96
C LEU A 44 -13.49 -3.31 9.31
N TRP A 45 -12.57 -3.37 8.34
CA TRP A 45 -12.43 -4.54 7.48
C TRP A 45 -11.35 -5.53 7.93
N PHE A 46 -10.35 -5.11 8.70
CA PHE A 46 -9.29 -5.99 9.20
C PHE A 46 -9.77 -7.16 10.07
N PRO A 47 -10.82 -7.03 10.91
CA PRO A 47 -11.38 -8.15 11.67
C PRO A 47 -11.84 -9.31 10.78
N HIS A 48 -12.43 -8.99 9.62
CA HIS A 48 -12.97 -9.95 8.65
C HIS A 48 -11.90 -10.70 7.85
N LEU A 49 -10.67 -10.16 7.78
CA LEU A 49 -9.55 -10.80 7.09
C LEU A 49 -9.12 -12.08 7.83
N ILE A 50 -9.08 -13.22 7.15
CA ILE A 50 -8.71 -14.49 7.78
C ILE A 50 -7.21 -14.59 8.10
N GLU A 51 -6.85 -15.52 8.99
CA GLU A 51 -5.45 -15.89 9.21
C GLU A 51 -4.80 -16.34 7.90
N GLY A 52 -3.65 -15.76 7.57
CA GLY A 52 -2.97 -16.02 6.32
C GLY A 52 -3.55 -15.31 5.08
N GLY A 53 -4.67 -14.58 5.23
CA GLY A 53 -5.20 -13.71 4.19
C GLY A 53 -4.25 -12.54 3.87
N ILE A 54 -4.44 -11.92 2.71
CA ILE A 54 -3.62 -10.80 2.24
C ILE A 54 -4.40 -9.50 2.35
N ILE A 55 -3.77 -8.47 2.92
CA ILE A 55 -4.25 -7.09 2.83
C ILE A 55 -3.35 -6.32 1.87
N ALA A 56 -3.94 -5.44 1.07
CA ALA A 56 -3.23 -4.55 0.18
C ALA A 56 -3.83 -3.14 0.22
N PHE A 57 -2.97 -2.15 0.08
CA PHE A 57 -3.32 -0.73 0.05
C PHE A 57 -2.75 -0.12 -1.22
N HIS A 58 -3.57 0.65 -1.92
CA HIS A 58 -3.12 1.46 -3.04
C HIS A 58 -2.57 2.83 -2.58
N ASP A 59 -1.85 3.53 -3.46
CA ASP A 59 -1.31 4.88 -3.22
C ASP A 59 -0.51 5.07 -1.93
N THR A 60 0.15 4.00 -1.51
CA THR A 60 1.00 4.03 -0.31
C THR A 60 2.33 4.72 -0.60
N PHE A 61 2.73 4.85 -1.87
CA PHE A 61 4.06 5.29 -2.27
C PHE A 61 3.97 6.43 -3.28
N PHE A 62 4.72 7.52 -3.04
CA PHE A 62 4.77 8.71 -3.91
C PHE A 62 3.44 9.42 -4.18
N HIS A 63 2.44 9.24 -3.31
CA HIS A 63 1.16 9.93 -3.42
C HIS A 63 1.18 11.27 -2.65
N PRO A 64 0.56 12.36 -3.16
CA PRO A 64 0.51 13.65 -2.47
C PRO A 64 -0.22 13.58 -1.12
N MET A 65 -1.27 12.75 -1.06
CA MET A 65 -2.00 12.48 0.17
C MET A 65 -1.37 11.28 0.87
N GLU A 66 -0.85 11.51 2.07
CA GLU A 66 -0.09 10.50 2.81
C GLU A 66 -0.94 9.55 3.66
N GLY A 67 -2.28 9.58 3.55
CA GLY A 67 -3.17 8.76 4.37
C GLY A 67 -2.84 7.26 4.31
N PRO A 68 -2.86 6.63 3.12
CA PRO A 68 -2.50 5.22 2.97
C PRO A 68 -1.10 4.89 3.47
N ARG A 69 -0.14 5.78 3.21
CA ARG A 69 1.25 5.64 3.68
C ARG A 69 1.33 5.58 5.21
N LYS A 70 0.62 6.46 5.92
CA LYS A 70 0.64 6.51 7.39
C LYS A 70 0.03 5.25 8.00
N VAL A 71 -1.15 4.85 7.53
CA VAL A 71 -1.82 3.62 8.00
C VAL A 71 -0.95 2.40 7.76
N VAL A 72 -0.33 2.26 6.58
CA VAL A 72 0.56 1.14 6.30
C VAL A 72 1.78 1.11 7.22
N ILE A 73 2.39 2.26 7.52
CA ILE A 73 3.54 2.32 8.43
C ILE A 73 3.13 1.94 9.86
N GLU A 74 1.99 2.44 10.34
CA GLU A 74 1.53 2.30 11.72
C GLU A 74 0.87 0.93 11.98
N ASN A 75 -0.03 0.51 11.09
CA ASN A 75 -0.88 -0.67 11.26
C ASN A 75 -0.36 -1.92 10.57
N ILE A 76 0.55 -1.80 9.60
CA ILE A 76 1.12 -2.96 8.89
C ILE A 76 2.58 -3.18 9.29
N TYR A 77 3.49 -2.25 8.99
CA TYR A 77 4.93 -2.45 9.24
C TYR A 77 5.28 -2.59 10.72
N LYS A 78 4.69 -1.76 11.60
CA LYS A 78 4.96 -1.76 13.03
C LYS A 78 4.08 -2.73 13.83
N SER A 79 3.13 -3.39 13.16
CA SER A 79 2.17 -4.29 13.81
C SER A 79 2.78 -5.67 14.08
N ARG A 80 2.16 -6.38 15.02
CA ARG A 80 2.43 -7.79 15.29
C ARG A 80 1.61 -8.74 14.41
N ASN A 81 0.64 -8.22 13.66
CA ASN A 81 -0.32 -9.03 12.93
C ASN A 81 0.02 -9.26 11.46
N PHE A 82 1.25 -8.93 11.03
CA PHE A 82 1.63 -9.02 9.62
C PHE A 82 3.05 -9.53 9.41
N ILE A 83 3.22 -10.29 8.32
CA ILE A 83 4.50 -10.75 7.76
C ILE A 83 4.51 -10.58 6.24
N ASN A 84 5.65 -10.86 5.61
CA ASN A 84 5.81 -10.88 4.15
C ASN A 84 5.34 -9.58 3.48
N ILE A 85 5.68 -8.44 4.09
CA ILE A 85 5.32 -7.12 3.59
C ILE A 85 6.11 -6.82 2.31
N GLY A 86 5.41 -6.45 1.24
CA GLY A 86 5.99 -6.13 -0.06
C GLY A 86 5.47 -4.82 -0.63
N LEU A 87 6.24 -4.23 -1.55
CA LEU A 87 5.91 -3.02 -2.29
C LEU A 87 6.01 -3.30 -3.79
N VAL A 88 4.92 -3.08 -4.53
CA VAL A 88 4.88 -3.19 -5.99
C VAL A 88 4.25 -1.92 -6.55
N GLY A 89 5.03 -1.11 -7.28
CA GLY A 89 4.57 0.20 -7.71
C GLY A 89 4.21 1.10 -6.52
N SER A 90 2.94 1.54 -6.45
CA SER A 90 2.36 2.28 -5.32
C SER A 90 1.70 1.40 -4.26
N ILE A 91 1.61 0.09 -4.49
CA ILE A 91 0.84 -0.85 -3.68
C ILE A 91 1.72 -1.46 -2.60
N THR A 92 1.31 -1.33 -1.34
CA THR A 92 1.89 -2.13 -0.24
C THR A 92 0.93 -3.27 0.10
N PHE A 93 1.44 -4.49 0.21
CA PHE A 93 0.65 -5.65 0.65
C PHE A 93 1.34 -6.38 1.81
N ALA A 94 0.57 -7.14 2.58
CA ALA A 94 1.07 -7.94 3.68
C ALA A 94 0.18 -9.17 3.94
N LYS A 95 0.76 -10.21 4.52
CA LYS A 95 0.02 -11.41 4.96
C LYS A 95 -0.35 -11.30 6.43
N LYS A 96 -1.64 -11.45 6.75
CA LYS A 96 -2.14 -11.46 8.13
C LYS A 96 -1.61 -12.68 8.86
N VAL A 97 -1.15 -12.46 10.09
CA VAL A 97 -0.87 -13.50 11.07
C VAL A 97 -1.44 -13.08 12.43
N SER A 98 -1.78 -14.05 13.25
CA SER A 98 -2.27 -13.81 14.61
C SER A 98 -1.22 -13.08 15.45
N ASN A 99 0.03 -13.55 15.40
CA ASN A 99 1.17 -12.90 16.03
C ASN A 99 2.49 -13.26 15.32
N ASN A 100 3.28 -12.26 14.95
CA ASN A 100 4.55 -12.43 14.27
C ASN A 100 5.72 -12.70 15.24
N SER A 101 6.76 -13.38 14.75
CA SER A 101 7.97 -13.63 15.55
C SER A 101 8.85 -12.38 15.68
N LEU A 102 9.85 -12.41 16.56
CA LEU A 102 10.86 -11.35 16.63
C LEU A 102 11.63 -11.20 15.30
N LYS A 103 11.92 -12.32 14.63
CA LYS A 103 12.59 -12.35 13.33
C LYS A 103 11.74 -11.67 12.26
N ASP A 104 10.43 -11.93 12.26
CA ASP A 104 9.50 -11.30 11.33
C ASP A 104 9.37 -9.80 11.58
N ARG A 105 9.33 -9.38 12.85
CA ARG A 105 9.36 -7.95 13.20
C ARG A 105 10.61 -7.26 12.68
N LEU A 106 11.78 -7.85 12.88
CA LEU A 106 13.03 -7.33 12.35
C LEU A 106 12.97 -7.22 10.82
N ARG A 107 12.44 -8.25 10.14
CA ARG A 107 12.25 -8.23 8.68
C ARG A 107 11.30 -7.11 8.24
N ASN A 108 10.20 -6.88 8.95
CA ASN A 108 9.27 -5.81 8.67
C ASN A 108 9.94 -4.43 8.84
N TYR A 109 10.73 -4.23 9.89
CA TYR A 109 11.50 -2.99 10.08
C TYR A 109 12.57 -2.80 9.00
N CYS A 110 13.28 -3.85 8.59
CA CYS A 110 14.22 -3.79 7.47
C CYS A 110 13.51 -3.41 6.16
N ALA A 111 12.33 -3.99 5.88
CA ALA A 111 11.52 -3.64 4.72
C ALA A 111 11.06 -2.16 4.78
N LEU A 112 10.68 -1.66 5.96
CA LEU A 112 10.35 -0.25 6.17
C LEU A 112 11.56 0.67 5.94
N LEU A 113 12.76 0.27 6.39
CA LEU A 113 14.00 1.02 6.13
C LEU A 113 14.31 1.08 4.63
N LEU A 114 14.26 -0.06 3.94
CA LEU A 114 14.48 -0.14 2.49
C LEU A 114 13.48 0.74 1.73
N ARG A 115 12.22 0.74 2.16
CA ARG A 115 11.19 1.64 1.66
C ARG A 115 11.61 3.11 1.82
N TYR A 116 12.04 3.55 3.00
CA TYR A 116 12.51 4.93 3.19
C TYR A 116 13.72 5.29 2.33
N ILE A 117 14.69 4.38 2.19
CA ILE A 117 15.85 4.55 1.31
C ILE A 117 15.38 4.73 -0.15
N TYR A 118 14.40 3.94 -0.58
CA TYR A 118 13.84 4.04 -1.92
C TYR A 118 13.07 5.35 -2.13
N GLU A 119 12.28 5.79 -1.14
CA GLU A 119 11.60 7.09 -1.17
C GLU A 119 12.61 8.24 -1.32
N LEU A 120 13.69 8.20 -0.54
CA LEU A 120 14.75 9.21 -0.57
C LEU A 120 15.48 9.21 -1.91
N SER A 121 15.86 8.04 -2.41
CA SER A 121 16.55 7.87 -3.71
C SER A 121 15.69 8.39 -4.87
N PHE A 122 14.38 8.13 -4.83
CA PHE A 122 13.46 8.64 -5.84
C PHE A 122 13.29 10.16 -5.76
N LYS A 123 13.12 10.72 -4.56
CA LYS A 123 13.06 12.18 -4.35
C LYS A 123 14.33 12.86 -4.84
N PHE A 124 15.49 12.26 -4.57
CA PHE A 124 16.79 12.75 -5.05
C PHE A 124 16.88 12.73 -6.57
N THR A 125 16.59 11.59 -7.21
CA THR A 125 16.63 11.46 -8.68
C THR A 125 15.61 12.35 -9.39
N HIS A 126 14.37 12.47 -8.89
CA HIS A 126 13.35 13.36 -9.44
C HIS A 126 13.62 14.84 -9.15
N GLY A 127 14.19 15.15 -7.99
CA GLY A 127 14.69 16.47 -7.63
C GLY A 127 15.78 16.94 -8.61
N LEU A 128 16.79 16.10 -8.87
CA LEU A 128 17.81 16.32 -9.90
C LEU A 128 17.18 16.49 -11.29
N LYS A 129 16.18 15.67 -11.64
CA LYS A 129 15.45 15.78 -12.92
C LYS A 129 14.71 17.12 -13.08
N ARG A 130 14.34 17.78 -11.98
CA ARG A 130 13.74 19.12 -11.97
C ARG A 130 14.75 20.20 -12.33
N TYR A 131 16.03 20.02 -11.98
CA TYR A 131 17.14 20.93 -12.29
C TYR A 131 17.90 20.62 -13.60
N LEU A 132 17.60 19.51 -14.27
CA LEU A 132 18.21 19.21 -15.57
C LEU A 132 17.79 20.24 -16.65
N PRO A 133 18.75 20.92 -17.31
CA PRO A 133 18.46 21.86 -18.38
C PRO A 133 17.69 21.18 -19.53
N LYS A 134 16.80 21.94 -20.19
CA LYS A 134 15.90 21.42 -21.26
C LYS A 134 16.67 20.68 -22.38
N SER A 135 17.92 21.04 -22.64
CA SER A 135 18.84 20.39 -23.58
C SER A 135 19.13 18.92 -23.21
N MET A 136 19.43 18.62 -21.94
CA MET A 136 19.71 17.26 -21.48
C MET A 136 18.47 16.37 -21.51
N LYS A 137 17.28 16.92 -21.20
CA LYS A 137 16.00 16.21 -21.33
C LYS A 137 15.71 15.80 -22.79
N ARG A 138 16.08 16.64 -23.76
CA ARG A 138 15.96 16.34 -25.20
C ARG A 138 17.00 15.31 -25.66
N LEU A 139 18.23 15.39 -25.16
CA LEU A 139 19.30 14.45 -25.51
C LEU A 139 18.97 13.02 -25.06
N GLY A 140 18.45 12.85 -23.84
CA GLY A 140 18.01 11.54 -23.34
C GLY A 140 16.91 10.90 -24.19
N ARG A 141 15.92 11.69 -24.65
CA ARG A 141 14.87 11.19 -25.56
C ARG A 141 15.41 10.78 -26.93
N LYS A 142 16.46 11.45 -27.41
CA LYS A 142 17.11 11.14 -28.71
C LYS A 142 17.92 9.84 -28.64
N ILE A 143 18.53 9.56 -27.49
CA ILE A 143 19.29 8.33 -27.24
C ILE A 143 18.35 7.13 -27.07
N LEU A 144 17.23 7.28 -26.35
CA LEU A 144 16.23 6.22 -26.16
C LEU A 144 15.50 5.84 -27.47
N ARG A 145 15.31 6.79 -28.40
CA ARG A 145 14.71 6.54 -29.72
C ARG A 145 15.61 5.80 -30.71
N LYS A 146 16.90 5.62 -30.42
CA LYS A 146 17.83 4.85 -31.27
C LYS A 146 17.94 3.38 -30.90
N LYS A 147 17.22 2.93 -29.86
CA LYS A 147 17.24 1.55 -29.34
C LYS A 147 15.97 0.75 -29.65
N PHE A 148 15.04 1.31 -30.42
CA PHE A 148 13.88 0.63 -30.99
C PHE A 148 13.75 1.01 -32.46
#